data_AF-A0A2T0PYQ4-F1
#
_entry.id   AF-A0A2T0PYQ4-F1
#
_cell.length_a   1.000
_cell.length_b   1.000
_cell.length_c   1.000
_cell.angle_alpha   90.00
_cell.angle_beta   90.00
_cell.angle_gamma   90.00
#
_symmetry.space_group_name_H-M   'P 1'
#
loop_
_entity.id
_entity.type
_entity.pdbx_description
1 polymer ?
#
loop_
_entity_poly.entity_id
_entity_poly.type
_entity_poly.pdbx_seq_one_letter_code
_entity_poly.pdbx_strand_id
1 'polypeptide(L)'
;MESTPTAGPTENASPAAQNATTSGHTDYSGVWLSRYEYYSSGRGTAHTGLHYALVRQEGDRLTVRSLPESSASPMTMDLTVSGKVATGTWTEQTEREGYYQGALYHGAIQLLADPTGRRMQGKWIGFGKEFEVNTGPWELVFQSSSTDQGTLDRFNHPSTASDEQ
;
A
#
# COMPACT_ATOMS: atom_id res chain seq x y z
N MET A 1 -21.03 -58.17 49.98
CA MET A 1 -20.86 -57.96 48.53
C MET A 1 -21.80 -56.79 48.20
N GLU A 2 -21.36 -55.55 48.44
CA GLU A 2 -20.71 -54.66 47.44
C GLU A 2 -21.71 -54.36 46.29
N SER A 3 -22.12 -53.13 45.97
CA SER A 3 -21.34 -51.89 45.88
C SER A 3 -22.23 -50.63 45.89
N THR A 4 -21.74 -49.53 46.48
CA THR A 4 -22.01 -48.13 46.07
C THR A 4 -21.12 -47.75 44.87
N PRO A 5 -21.13 -46.51 44.34
CA PRO A 5 -22.19 -45.56 43.97
C PRO A 5 -22.04 -45.19 42.46
N THR A 6 -22.70 -44.14 41.94
CA THR A 6 -22.06 -43.03 41.18
C THR A 6 -23.11 -42.10 40.57
N ALA A 7 -23.07 -40.84 41.01
CA ALA A 7 -23.59 -39.69 40.28
C ALA A 7 -22.56 -39.26 39.22
N GLY A 8 -22.99 -38.97 38.01
CA GLY A 8 -22.18 -38.32 36.98
C GLY A 8 -22.94 -37.12 36.40
N PRO A 9 -22.34 -35.92 36.35
CA PRO A 9 -22.86 -34.83 35.54
C PRO A 9 -22.44 -35.05 34.08
N THR A 10 -23.40 -35.03 33.15
CA THR A 10 -23.10 -34.89 31.71
C THR A 10 -22.78 -33.43 31.41
N GLU A 11 -21.50 -33.12 31.43
CA GLU A 11 -20.93 -31.88 30.90
C GLU A 11 -20.91 -31.99 29.37
N ASN A 12 -21.87 -31.35 28.70
CA ASN A 12 -21.85 -31.18 27.24
C ASN A 12 -20.73 -30.20 26.89
N ALA A 13 -19.49 -30.71 26.80
CA ALA A 13 -18.40 -30.00 26.16
C ALA A 13 -18.67 -29.96 24.65
N SER A 14 -19.08 -28.80 24.15
CA SER A 14 -18.95 -28.48 22.72
C SER A 14 -17.50 -28.73 22.31
N PRO A 15 -17.21 -29.50 21.24
CA PRO A 15 -15.88 -29.51 20.69
C PRO A 15 -15.60 -28.10 20.17
N ALA A 16 -14.69 -27.40 20.86
CA ALA A 16 -13.98 -26.28 20.29
C ALA A 16 -13.43 -26.78 18.95
N ALA A 17 -13.99 -26.26 17.85
CA ALA A 17 -13.36 -26.33 16.54
C ALA A 17 -12.12 -25.43 16.60
N GLN A 18 -11.08 -25.97 17.24
CA GLN A 18 -9.70 -25.63 17.04
C GLN A 18 -9.39 -25.89 15.56
N ASN A 19 -8.62 -24.97 14.97
CA ASN A 19 -8.20 -24.90 13.58
C ASN A 19 -9.14 -24.10 12.65
N ALA A 20 -9.43 -22.85 13.02
CA ALA A 20 -9.33 -21.80 12.01
C ALA A 20 -7.85 -21.77 11.60
N THR A 21 -7.54 -22.37 10.46
CA THR A 21 -6.30 -22.14 9.76
C THR A 21 -6.19 -20.62 9.55
N THR A 22 -5.36 -19.96 10.35
CA THR A 22 -4.87 -18.62 10.01
C THR A 22 -4.06 -18.83 8.73
N SER A 23 -4.74 -18.83 7.58
CA SER A 23 -4.11 -18.63 6.29
C SER A 23 -3.29 -17.37 6.45
N GLY A 24 -1.97 -17.54 6.57
CA GLY A 24 -1.05 -16.49 7.00
C GLY A 24 -1.23 -15.26 6.15
N HIS A 25 -1.99 -14.30 6.66
CA HIS A 25 -2.26 -13.08 5.96
C HIS A 25 -0.96 -12.28 5.95
N THR A 26 -0.45 -11.99 4.77
CA THR A 26 0.77 -11.20 4.65
C THR A 26 0.48 -9.81 5.19
N ASP A 27 1.22 -9.42 6.23
CA ASP A 27 1.20 -8.06 6.76
C ASP A 27 2.05 -7.16 5.86
N TYR A 28 1.39 -6.19 5.23
CA TYR A 28 2.00 -5.19 4.37
C TYR A 28 2.24 -3.86 5.09
N SER A 29 1.95 -3.78 6.39
CA SER A 29 2.15 -2.57 7.17
C SER A 29 3.63 -2.19 7.25
N GLY A 30 3.91 -0.89 7.21
CA GLY A 30 5.26 -0.37 7.32
C GLY A 30 5.54 0.80 6.38
N VAL A 31 6.82 1.14 6.26
CA VAL A 31 7.30 2.15 5.31
C VAL A 31 7.70 1.47 4.01
N TRP A 32 7.25 2.03 2.90
CA TRP A 32 7.49 1.57 1.54
C TRP A 32 8.01 2.72 0.68
N LEU A 33 8.85 2.42 -0.31
CA LEU A 33 9.17 3.33 -1.39
C LEU A 33 8.20 3.08 -2.54
N SER A 34 7.40 4.09 -2.87
CA SER A 34 6.54 4.12 -4.03
C SER A 34 7.28 4.73 -5.21
N ARG A 35 7.29 4.03 -6.35
CA ARG A 35 7.84 4.48 -7.63
C ARG A 35 6.80 4.31 -8.72
N TYR A 36 6.55 5.35 -9.49
CA TYR A 36 5.71 5.25 -10.68
C TYR A 36 6.29 6.06 -11.82
N GLU A 37 5.94 5.70 -13.05
CA GLU A 37 6.32 6.43 -14.24
C GLU A 37 5.08 6.99 -14.93
N TYR A 38 5.20 8.22 -15.45
CA TYR A 38 4.16 8.89 -16.21
C TYR A 38 4.75 9.64 -17.39
N TYR A 39 4.01 9.70 -18.50
CA TYR A 39 4.37 10.51 -19.64
C TYR A 39 3.77 11.90 -19.49
N SER A 40 4.59 12.94 -19.65
CA SER A 40 4.14 14.33 -19.67
C SER A 40 3.99 14.77 -21.11
N SER A 41 2.75 14.81 -21.63
CA SER A 41 2.44 15.31 -22.98
C SER A 41 3.00 16.72 -23.20
N GLY A 42 2.78 17.62 -22.24
CA GLY A 42 3.32 18.99 -22.28
C GLY A 42 4.84 19.13 -22.22
N ARG A 43 5.58 18.09 -21.76
CA ARG A 43 7.06 18.08 -21.72
C ARG A 43 7.68 17.08 -22.71
N GLY A 44 6.88 16.28 -23.41
CA GLY A 44 7.33 15.32 -24.42
C GLY A 44 8.14 14.14 -23.90
N THR A 45 8.23 13.92 -22.58
CA THR A 45 9.09 12.87 -21.98
C THR A 45 8.44 12.16 -20.81
N ALA A 46 8.97 10.98 -20.47
CA ALA A 46 8.59 10.21 -19.30
C ALA A 46 9.31 10.74 -18.06
N HIS A 47 8.59 10.77 -16.94
CA HIS A 47 9.09 11.17 -15.63
C HIS A 47 8.81 10.08 -14.60
N THR A 48 9.61 10.07 -13.54
CA THR A 48 9.42 9.19 -12.40
C THR A 48 8.94 10.00 -11.20
N GLY A 49 7.90 9.53 -10.51
CA GLY A 49 7.54 10.00 -9.17
C GLY A 49 8.03 9.03 -8.10
N LEU A 50 8.53 9.57 -6.99
CA LEU A 50 9.02 8.81 -5.85
C LEU A 50 8.45 9.37 -4.54
N HIS A 51 7.96 8.47 -3.69
CA HIS A 51 7.48 8.83 -2.35
C HIS A 51 7.85 7.72 -1.37
N TYR A 52 8.45 8.07 -0.24
CA TYR A 52 8.32 7.19 0.92
C TYR A 52 6.90 7.29 1.43
N ALA A 53 6.25 6.15 1.65
CA ALA A 53 4.86 6.08 2.05
C ALA A 53 4.68 5.13 3.22
N LEU A 54 3.82 5.53 4.15
CA LEU A 54 3.33 4.68 5.20
C LEU A 54 2.15 3.87 4.67
N VAL A 55 2.27 2.54 4.75
CA VAL A 55 1.20 1.59 4.49
C VAL A 55 0.62 1.15 5.82
N ARG A 56 -0.71 1.30 5.97
CA ARG A 56 -1.48 0.76 7.09
C ARG A 56 -2.44 -0.29 6.58
N GLN A 57 -2.49 -1.43 7.25
CA GLN A 57 -3.40 -2.52 6.91
C GLN A 57 -4.46 -2.72 7.99
N GLU A 58 -5.71 -2.82 7.56
CA GLU A 58 -6.84 -3.16 8.41
C GLU A 58 -7.71 -4.21 7.70
N GLY A 59 -7.58 -5.47 8.12
CA GLY A 59 -8.15 -6.60 7.37
C GLY A 59 -7.59 -6.67 5.95
N ASP A 60 -8.47 -6.73 4.95
CA ASP A 60 -8.11 -6.76 3.53
C ASP A 60 -7.83 -5.36 2.94
N ARG A 61 -7.93 -4.29 3.72
CA ARG A 61 -7.74 -2.91 3.26
C ARG A 61 -6.33 -2.41 3.53
N LEU A 62 -5.74 -1.75 2.53
CA LEU A 62 -4.50 -0.99 2.69
C LEU A 62 -4.79 0.48 2.42
N THR A 63 -4.36 1.33 3.35
CA THR A 63 -4.25 2.78 3.11
C THR A 63 -2.78 3.13 2.98
N VAL A 64 -2.41 3.73 1.86
CA VAL A 64 -1.07 4.20 1.55
C VAL A 64 -1.07 5.72 1.59
N ARG A 65 -0.13 6.33 2.33
CA ARG A 65 0.02 7.78 2.38
C ARG A 65 1.49 8.15 2.31
N SER A 66 1.87 9.01 1.37
CA SER A 66 3.21 9.57 1.31
C SER A 66 3.56 10.31 2.60
N LEU A 67 4.81 10.21 3.03
CA LEU A 67 5.31 11.01 4.15
C LEU A 67 5.41 12.48 3.71
N PRO A 68 5.07 13.45 4.58
CA PRO A 68 4.90 14.85 4.18
C PRO A 68 6.10 15.50 3.50
N GLU A 69 7.33 15.13 3.90
CA GLU A 69 8.58 15.70 3.36
C GLU A 69 9.25 14.75 2.37
N SER A 70 8.61 13.63 2.01
CA SER A 70 9.14 12.70 1.00
C SER A 70 8.99 13.19 -0.44
N SER A 71 8.08 14.13 -0.68
CA SER A 71 7.84 14.80 -1.97
C SER A 71 6.98 16.04 -1.73
N ALA A 72 7.13 17.06 -2.57
CA ALA A 72 6.26 18.25 -2.56
C ALA A 72 4.82 17.95 -3.04
N SER A 73 4.60 16.78 -3.64
CA SER A 73 3.28 16.34 -4.13
C SER A 73 2.75 15.21 -3.23
N PRO A 74 1.79 15.46 -2.32
CA PRO A 74 1.25 14.39 -1.47
C PRO A 74 0.44 13.38 -2.30
N MET A 75 0.67 12.10 -2.00
CA MET A 75 0.07 10.97 -2.70
C MET A 75 -0.59 10.00 -1.71
N THR A 76 -1.77 9.50 -2.07
CA THR A 76 -2.51 8.51 -1.29
C THR A 76 -3.03 7.38 -2.17
N MET A 77 -3.20 6.19 -1.59
CA MET A 77 -3.96 5.11 -2.19
C MET A 77 -4.87 4.44 -1.17
N ASP A 78 -5.98 3.92 -1.68
CA ASP A 78 -6.87 3.02 -0.95
C ASP A 78 -7.01 1.73 -1.76
N LEU A 79 -6.55 0.62 -1.19
CA LEU A 79 -6.47 -0.68 -1.85
C LEU A 79 -7.23 -1.76 -1.08
N THR A 80 -7.67 -2.77 -1.80
CA THR A 80 -8.17 -4.05 -1.26
C THR A 80 -7.30 -5.19 -1.74
N VAL A 81 -6.95 -6.09 -0.84
CA VAL A 81 -6.10 -7.26 -1.10
C VAL A 81 -6.95 -8.51 -1.18
N SER A 82 -6.80 -9.27 -2.27
CA SER A 82 -7.31 -10.63 -2.40
C SER A 82 -6.18 -11.56 -2.81
N GLY A 83 -5.73 -12.40 -1.86
CA GLY A 83 -4.54 -13.22 -2.03
C GLY A 83 -3.28 -12.35 -2.23
N LYS A 84 -2.69 -12.39 -3.42
CA LYS A 84 -1.50 -11.58 -3.80
C LYS A 84 -1.83 -10.39 -4.68
N VAL A 85 -3.12 -10.09 -4.89
CA VAL A 85 -3.56 -9.01 -5.76
C VAL A 85 -4.08 -7.87 -4.90
N ALA A 86 -3.49 -6.68 -5.04
CA ALA A 86 -3.98 -5.45 -4.41
C ALA A 86 -4.59 -4.54 -5.51
N THR A 87 -5.85 -4.15 -5.37
CA THR A 87 -6.57 -3.33 -6.35
C THR A 87 -7.22 -2.15 -5.66
N GLY A 88 -7.24 -0.98 -6.30
CA GLY A 88 -7.93 0.17 -5.73
C GLY A 88 -7.71 1.44 -6.52
N THR A 89 -7.63 2.56 -5.80
CA THR A 89 -7.48 3.90 -6.37
C THR A 89 -6.27 4.63 -5.82
N TRP A 90 -5.72 5.53 -6.61
CA TRP A 90 -4.65 6.44 -6.21
C TRP A 90 -5.09 7.88 -6.42
N THR A 91 -4.50 8.80 -5.68
CA THR A 91 -4.69 10.24 -5.81
C THR A 91 -3.39 10.95 -5.50
N GLU A 92 -3.06 11.97 -6.28
CA GLU A 92 -1.90 12.81 -6.07
C GLU A 92 -2.24 14.27 -6.33
N GLN A 93 -1.90 15.12 -5.36
CA GLN A 93 -1.94 16.56 -5.54
C GLN A 93 -0.55 17.06 -5.86
N THR A 94 -0.37 17.62 -7.05
CA THR A 94 0.92 18.17 -7.49
C THR A 94 1.32 19.39 -6.66
N GLU A 95 2.59 19.75 -6.70
CA GLU A 95 3.10 20.96 -6.05
C GLU A 95 2.37 22.22 -6.57
N ARG A 96 1.95 23.09 -5.63
CA ARG A 96 1.19 24.31 -5.95
C ARG A 96 1.98 25.32 -6.77
N GLU A 97 3.28 25.42 -6.52
CA GLU A 97 4.18 26.36 -7.22
C GLU A 97 4.89 25.70 -8.41
N GLY A 98 4.66 24.40 -8.64
CA GLY A 98 5.27 23.63 -9.71
C GLY A 98 4.53 23.72 -11.05
N TYR A 99 5.03 22.99 -12.05
CA TYR A 99 4.52 22.97 -13.43
C TYR A 99 3.01 22.67 -13.54
N TYR A 100 2.49 21.81 -12.67
CA TYR A 100 1.08 21.41 -12.65
C TYR A 100 0.20 22.22 -11.68
N GLN A 101 0.77 23.22 -11.00
CA GLN A 101 0.05 24.25 -10.24
C GLN A 101 -0.99 23.72 -9.23
N GLY A 102 -0.67 22.64 -8.50
CA GLY A 102 -1.59 22.10 -7.49
C GLY A 102 -2.72 21.22 -8.03
N ALA A 103 -2.66 20.81 -9.30
CA ALA A 103 -3.62 19.91 -9.92
C ALA A 103 -3.75 18.59 -9.14
N LEU A 104 -4.99 18.08 -9.07
CA LEU A 104 -5.34 16.82 -8.46
C LEU A 104 -5.52 15.75 -9.54
N TYR A 105 -4.63 14.77 -9.56
CA TYR A 105 -4.73 13.59 -10.41
C TYR A 105 -5.21 12.39 -9.60
N HIS A 106 -5.96 11.51 -10.24
CA HIS A 106 -6.45 10.27 -9.63
C HIS A 106 -6.76 9.22 -10.68
N GLY A 107 -6.93 7.99 -10.22
CA GLY A 107 -7.41 6.91 -11.06
C GLY A 107 -7.36 5.56 -10.37
N ALA A 108 -7.32 4.48 -11.16
CA ALA A 108 -7.31 3.12 -10.66
C ALA A 108 -5.91 2.50 -10.73
N ILE A 109 -5.67 1.50 -9.88
CA ILE A 109 -4.39 0.81 -9.79
C ILE A 109 -4.61 -0.66 -9.43
N GLN A 110 -3.80 -1.54 -10.02
CA GLN A 110 -3.71 -2.94 -9.65
C GLN A 110 -2.23 -3.32 -9.50
N LEU A 111 -1.90 -3.92 -8.37
CA LEU A 111 -0.57 -4.37 -7.99
C LEU A 111 -0.58 -5.87 -7.64
N LEU A 112 0.52 -6.54 -7.94
CA LEU A 112 0.77 -7.93 -7.60
C LEU A 112 1.90 -7.99 -6.58
N ALA A 113 1.59 -8.54 -5.40
CA ALA A 113 2.57 -8.80 -4.37
C ALA A 113 3.43 -10.02 -4.74
N ASP A 114 4.75 -9.88 -4.55
CA ASP A 114 5.68 -10.98 -4.70
C ASP A 114 5.49 -12.03 -3.59
N PRO A 115 6.10 -13.23 -3.69
CA PRO A 115 5.99 -14.25 -2.66
C PRO A 115 6.51 -13.84 -1.28
N THR A 116 7.44 -12.87 -1.21
CA THR A 116 7.99 -12.40 0.06
C THR A 116 7.10 -11.36 0.74
N GLY A 117 6.15 -10.76 0.01
CA GLY A 117 5.36 -9.64 0.49
C GLY A 117 6.18 -8.36 0.67
N ARG A 118 7.40 -8.28 0.10
CA ARG A 118 8.30 -7.12 0.21
C ARG A 118 8.31 -6.26 -1.04
N ARG A 119 7.62 -6.68 -2.09
CA ARG A 119 7.51 -5.93 -3.34
C ARG A 119 6.12 -6.10 -3.92
N MET A 120 5.50 -5.00 -4.35
CA MET A 120 4.28 -5.02 -5.15
C MET A 120 4.52 -4.28 -6.46
N GLN A 121 4.15 -4.89 -7.59
CA GLN A 121 4.33 -4.29 -8.92
C GLN A 121 3.06 -4.40 -9.74
N GLY A 122 2.78 -3.38 -10.54
CA GLY A 122 1.65 -3.43 -11.45
C GLY A 122 1.54 -2.18 -12.30
N LYS A 123 0.30 -1.75 -12.55
CA LYS A 123 0.00 -0.62 -13.42
C LYS A 123 -1.06 0.26 -12.82
N TRP A 124 -0.96 1.54 -13.15
CA TRP A 124 -1.99 2.53 -12.88
C TRP A 124 -2.67 2.96 -14.18
N ILE A 125 -3.88 3.51 -14.05
CA ILE A 125 -4.60 4.24 -15.09
C ILE A 125 -5.09 5.56 -14.48
N GLY A 126 -5.05 6.63 -15.27
CA GLY A 126 -5.48 7.97 -14.88
C GLY A 126 -5.62 8.87 -16.10
N PHE A 127 -5.65 10.17 -15.89
CA PHE A 127 -5.79 11.16 -16.97
C PHE A 127 -4.65 12.18 -16.95
N GLY A 128 -4.31 12.72 -18.11
CA GLY A 128 -3.33 13.80 -18.26
C GLY A 128 -3.98 15.19 -18.34
N LYS A 129 -3.13 16.21 -18.54
CA LYS A 129 -3.56 17.62 -18.63
C LYS A 129 -4.45 17.90 -19.85
N GLU A 130 -4.33 17.10 -20.91
CA GLU A 130 -5.09 17.24 -22.15
C GLU A 130 -6.29 16.27 -22.22
N PHE A 131 -6.73 15.74 -21.06
CA PHE A 131 -7.82 14.77 -20.94
C PHE A 131 -7.60 13.44 -21.68
N GLU A 132 -6.34 13.11 -21.94
CA GLU A 132 -5.91 11.80 -22.44
C GLU A 132 -5.85 10.78 -21.30
N VAL A 133 -6.21 9.52 -21.58
CA VAL A 133 -6.05 8.43 -20.63
C VAL A 133 -4.60 7.95 -20.66
N ASN A 134 -3.96 7.96 -19.50
CA ASN A 134 -2.59 7.51 -19.32
C ASN A 134 -2.52 6.25 -18.48
N THR A 135 -1.51 5.42 -18.74
CA THR A 135 -1.17 4.25 -17.93
C THR A 135 0.34 4.16 -17.80
N GLY A 136 0.82 3.63 -16.68
CA GLY A 136 2.24 3.45 -16.44
C GLY A 136 2.51 2.36 -15.40
N PRO A 137 3.76 1.92 -15.28
CA PRO A 137 4.18 1.02 -14.21
C PRO A 137 4.06 1.73 -12.86
N TRP A 138 3.66 0.97 -11.83
CA TRP A 138 3.73 1.37 -10.44
C TRP A 138 4.36 0.26 -9.62
N GLU A 139 5.26 0.62 -8.72
CA GLU A 139 5.93 -0.26 -7.80
C GLU A 139 5.90 0.27 -6.36
N LEU A 140 5.70 -0.63 -5.40
CA LEU A 140 5.94 -0.42 -3.98
C LEU A 140 7.05 -1.38 -3.52
N VAL A 141 8.12 -0.85 -2.93
CA VAL A 141 9.24 -1.63 -2.37
C VAL A 141 9.31 -1.41 -0.86
N PHE A 142 9.22 -2.49 -0.09
CA PHE A 142 9.24 -2.43 1.36
C PHE A 142 10.60 -1.91 1.88
N GLN A 143 10.56 -1.02 2.87
CA GLN A 143 11.75 -0.40 3.48
C GLN A 143 11.90 -0.78 4.95
N SER A 144 10.82 -0.73 5.72
CA SER A 144 10.84 -1.02 7.17
C SER A 144 9.47 -1.44 7.69
N SER A 145 9.44 -2.35 8.64
CA SER A 145 8.21 -2.74 9.34
C SER A 145 7.96 -1.86 10.57
N SER A 146 8.99 -1.14 11.03
CA SER A 146 8.79 -0.17 12.10
C SER A 146 8.13 1.09 11.55
N THR A 147 7.19 1.62 12.31
CA THR A 147 6.52 2.90 12.07
C THR A 147 6.67 3.81 13.28
N ASP A 148 7.70 3.58 14.10
CA ASP A 148 8.06 4.47 15.20
C ASP A 148 8.56 5.83 14.67
N GLN A 149 8.56 6.84 15.54
CA GLN A 149 8.93 8.20 15.15
C GLN A 149 10.33 8.27 14.52
N GLY A 150 11.32 7.58 15.10
CA GLY A 150 12.68 7.60 14.59
C GLY A 150 12.81 6.98 13.19
N THR A 151 12.00 5.96 12.89
CA THR A 151 11.92 5.36 11.56
C THR A 151 11.23 6.29 10.58
N LEU A 152 10.13 6.94 10.97
CA LEU A 152 9.44 7.89 10.11
C LEU A 152 10.33 9.08 9.77
N ASP A 153 11.00 9.66 10.75
CA ASP A 153 11.94 10.78 10.54
C ASP A 153 13.07 10.39 9.58
N ARG A 154 13.58 9.15 9.69
CA ARG A 154 14.62 8.63 8.78
C ARG A 154 14.16 8.56 7.32
N PHE A 155 12.88 8.31 7.05
CA PHE A 155 12.35 8.18 5.68
C PHE A 155 11.59 9.43 5.20
N ASN A 156 11.38 10.43 6.06
CA ASN A 156 10.67 11.64 5.71
C ASN A 156 11.60 12.64 4.99
N HIS A 157 12.10 12.23 3.82
CA HIS A 157 12.94 13.04 2.96
C HIS A 157 12.77 12.59 1.50
N PRO A 158 13.10 13.43 0.51
CA PRO A 158 13.09 13.01 -0.89
C PRO A 158 14.00 11.82 -1.13
N SER A 159 13.53 10.82 -1.86
CA SER A 159 14.38 9.72 -2.31
C SER A 159 15.38 10.23 -3.36
N THR A 160 16.62 9.77 -3.31
CA THR A 160 17.73 10.26 -4.17
C THR A 160 17.66 9.79 -5.63
N ALA A 161 16.48 9.48 -6.15
CA ALA A 161 16.28 9.21 -7.57
C ALA A 161 15.40 10.28 -8.21
N SER A 162 15.86 11.53 -8.10
CA SER A 162 15.40 12.63 -8.94
C SER A 162 16.61 13.50 -9.30
N ASP A 163 17.31 13.13 -10.37
CA ASP A 163 17.86 14.15 -11.26
C ASP A 163 16.63 14.80 -11.95
N GLU A 164 16.08 15.84 -11.34
CA GLU A 164 15.28 16.83 -12.05
C GLU A 164 16.26 17.86 -12.65
N GLN A 165 16.58 17.66 -13.92
CA GLN A 165 16.98 18.70 -14.87
C GLN A 165 15.95 18.73 -16.00
#